data_AF-A0A7C2YGT7-F1
#
_entry.id   AF-A0A7C2YGT7-F1
#
_cell.length_a   1.000
_cell.length_b   1.000
_cell.length_c   1.000
_cell.angle_alpha   90.00
_cell.angle_beta   90.00
_cell.angle_gamma   90.00
#
_symmetry.space_group_name_H-M   'P 1'
#
loop_
_entity.id
_entity.type
_entity.pdbx_description
1 polymer ?
#
loop_
_entity_poly.entity_id
_entity_poly.type
_entity_poly.pdbx_seq_one_letter_code
_entity_poly.pdbx_strand_id
1 'polypeptide(L)'
;MKMPALLERLLPFPVHLPEEIEALDLASPGDLSDPHLAEAILEAVMDGALPQGAGPWGAAWYASLVAEALTGWSVSVVPPAEVEQAYSHTFDPSGIFTMRACLAPEWDVLLSDAAFLQALEEAWVVARDMGKGRLLPLGEAASLLGIAPDELVELERGEAPGARRLGRTWLVPREALGDLQATRGE
;
A
#
# COMPACT_ATOMS: atom_id res chain seq x y z
N MET A 1 -23.83 -9.96 1.94
CA MET A 1 -22.67 -10.27 2.82
C MET A 1 -22.33 -9.00 3.58
N LYS A 2 -22.03 -9.09 4.88
CA LYS A 2 -21.71 -7.90 5.69
C LYS A 2 -20.25 -7.49 5.55
N MET A 3 -19.98 -6.19 5.65
CA MET A 3 -18.64 -5.61 5.51
C MET A 3 -17.62 -6.17 6.53
N PRO A 4 -17.93 -6.29 7.83
CA PRO A 4 -16.97 -6.84 8.79
C PRO A 4 -16.53 -8.27 8.43
N ALA A 5 -17.48 -9.11 8.01
CA ALA A 5 -17.19 -10.48 7.60
C ALA A 5 -16.33 -10.57 6.33
N LEU A 6 -16.42 -9.57 5.44
CA LEU A 6 -15.52 -9.46 4.28
C LEU A 6 -14.10 -9.13 4.74
N LEU A 7 -13.94 -8.09 5.56
CA LEU A 7 -12.62 -7.64 6.02
C LEU A 7 -11.92 -8.70 6.89
N GLU A 8 -12.64 -9.41 7.76
CA GLU A 8 -12.10 -10.53 8.54
C GLU A 8 -11.53 -11.65 7.68
N ARG A 9 -12.06 -11.84 6.46
CA ARG A 9 -11.55 -12.86 5.52
C ARG A 9 -10.37 -12.39 4.70
N LEU A 10 -10.22 -11.09 4.49
CA LEU A 10 -9.20 -10.51 3.62
C LEU A 10 -7.97 -10.01 4.37
N LEU A 11 -8.16 -9.56 5.61
CA LEU A 11 -7.14 -8.85 6.37
C LEU A 11 -6.57 -9.73 7.47
N PRO A 12 -5.27 -9.58 7.78
CA PRO A 12 -4.60 -10.39 8.79
C PRO A 12 -4.89 -9.92 10.23
N PHE A 13 -5.76 -8.94 10.41
CA PHE A 13 -6.12 -8.35 11.70
C PHE A 13 -7.55 -7.78 11.65
N PRO A 14 -8.22 -7.64 12.80
CA PRO A 14 -9.56 -7.05 12.85
C PRO A 14 -9.51 -5.56 12.49
N VAL A 15 -10.53 -5.10 11.77
CA VAL A 15 -10.73 -3.69 11.40
C VAL A 15 -12.11 -3.26 11.87
N HIS A 16 -12.17 -2.09 12.50
CA HIS A 16 -13.41 -1.50 13.02
C HIS A 16 -13.85 -0.38 12.08
N LEU A 17 -15.04 -0.50 11.52
CA LEU A 17 -15.59 0.49 10.60
C LEU A 17 -16.61 1.38 11.32
N PRO A 18 -16.92 2.57 10.78
CA PRO A 18 -18.08 3.34 11.21
C PRO A 18 -19.37 2.49 11.16
N GLU A 19 -20.25 2.65 12.14
CA GLU A 19 -21.49 1.84 12.30
C GLU A 19 -22.36 1.83 11.03
N GLU A 20 -22.43 2.96 10.34
CA GLU A 20 -23.15 3.13 9.06
C GLU A 20 -22.58 2.25 7.93
N ILE A 21 -21.28 1.98 7.93
CA ILE A 21 -20.61 1.12 6.95
C ILE A 21 -20.68 -0.35 7.38
N GLU A 22 -20.57 -0.64 8.69
CA GLU A 22 -20.75 -2.00 9.22
C GLU A 22 -22.14 -2.56 8.90
N ALA A 23 -23.15 -1.68 8.90
CA ALA A 23 -24.53 -2.03 8.61
C ALA A 23 -24.78 -2.39 7.14
N LEU A 24 -23.90 -2.02 6.20
CA LEU A 24 -24.08 -2.28 4.77
C LEU A 24 -24.20 -3.78 4.49
N ASP A 25 -25.21 -4.15 3.70
CA ASP A 25 -25.34 -5.48 3.15
C ASP A 25 -24.96 -5.46 1.67
N LEU A 26 -23.89 -6.17 1.35
CA LEU A 26 -23.30 -6.19 0.03
C LEU A 26 -23.79 -7.43 -0.72
N ALA A 27 -24.62 -7.24 -1.72
CA ALA A 27 -25.11 -8.31 -2.60
C ALA A 27 -24.02 -8.78 -3.57
N SER A 28 -23.13 -7.88 -4.00
CA SER A 28 -22.05 -8.15 -4.96
C SER A 28 -20.83 -7.27 -4.72
N PRO A 29 -19.65 -7.62 -5.27
CA PRO A 29 -18.47 -6.74 -5.24
C PRO A 29 -18.71 -5.34 -5.83
N GLY A 30 -19.64 -5.19 -6.77
CA GLY A 30 -20.01 -3.88 -7.33
C GLY A 30 -20.59 -2.89 -6.32
N ASP A 31 -21.13 -3.37 -5.19
CA ASP A 31 -21.67 -2.52 -4.13
C ASP A 31 -20.58 -1.76 -3.36
N LEU A 32 -19.30 -2.12 -3.55
CA LEU A 32 -18.15 -1.44 -2.95
C LEU A 32 -17.69 -0.20 -3.74
N SER A 33 -18.23 0.05 -4.93
CA SER A 33 -17.77 1.11 -5.82
C SER A 33 -18.24 2.51 -5.39
N ASP A 34 -17.85 2.96 -4.19
CA ASP A 34 -18.13 4.29 -3.62
C ASP A 34 -16.84 4.94 -3.09
N PRO A 35 -16.53 6.20 -3.46
CA PRO A 35 -15.36 6.91 -2.94
C PRO A 35 -15.39 7.12 -1.42
N HIS A 36 -16.56 7.35 -0.80
CA HIS A 36 -16.65 7.53 0.67
C HIS A 36 -16.32 6.24 1.40
N LEU A 37 -16.72 5.11 0.82
CA LEU A 37 -16.40 3.80 1.35
C LEU A 37 -14.90 3.51 1.26
N ALA A 38 -14.25 3.96 0.18
CA ALA A 38 -12.80 3.83 0.02
C ALA A 38 -12.04 4.60 1.11
N GLU A 39 -12.44 5.83 1.39
CA GLU A 39 -11.85 6.66 2.46
C GLU A 39 -12.03 6.01 3.84
N ALA A 40 -13.23 5.53 4.15
CA ALA A 40 -13.49 4.91 5.44
C ALA A 40 -12.77 3.56 5.63
N ILE A 41 -12.65 2.75 4.56
CA ILE A 41 -11.82 1.54 4.58
C ILE A 41 -10.35 1.91 4.81
N LEU A 42 -9.85 2.95 4.15
CA LEU A 42 -8.47 3.41 4.33
C LEU A 42 -8.22 3.81 5.80
N GLU A 43 -9.07 4.64 6.39
CA GLU A 43 -8.90 5.07 7.78
C GLU A 43 -8.93 3.88 8.74
N ALA A 44 -9.94 3.01 8.60
CA ALA A 44 -10.11 1.87 9.47
C ALA A 44 -8.96 0.84 9.37
N VAL A 45 -8.48 0.57 8.15
CA VAL A 45 -7.34 -0.35 7.94
C VAL A 45 -6.05 0.26 8.47
N MET A 46 -5.84 1.57 8.30
CA MET A 46 -4.68 2.27 8.82
C MET A 46 -4.65 2.19 10.36
N ASP A 47 -5.76 2.51 11.02
CA ASP A 47 -5.90 2.43 12.47
C ASP A 47 -5.72 1.01 13.01
N GLY A 48 -6.19 -0.01 12.27
CA GLY A 48 -5.96 -1.41 12.58
C GLY A 48 -4.51 -1.87 12.37
N ALA A 49 -3.82 -1.33 11.37
CA ALA A 49 -2.46 -1.72 10.99
C ALA A 49 -1.38 -1.20 11.94
N LEU A 50 -1.52 0.04 12.43
CA LEU A 50 -0.57 0.70 13.34
C LEU A 50 -0.24 -0.15 14.59
N PRO A 51 -1.22 -0.61 15.40
CA PRO A 51 -0.94 -1.41 16.60
C PRO A 51 -0.35 -2.79 16.27
N GLN A 52 -0.45 -3.25 15.02
CA GLN A 52 0.10 -4.53 14.55
C GLN A 52 1.56 -4.40 14.05
N GLY A 53 2.16 -3.23 14.23
CA GLY A 53 3.58 -2.98 13.96
C GLY A 53 3.87 -2.49 12.54
N ALA A 54 2.86 -2.06 11.78
CA ALA A 54 3.09 -1.19 10.64
C ALA A 54 3.49 0.20 11.15
N GLY A 55 4.53 0.80 10.58
CA GLY A 55 4.85 2.21 10.84
C GLY A 55 3.82 3.11 10.16
N PRO A 56 3.77 4.42 10.46
CA PRO A 56 2.78 5.34 9.87
C PRO A 56 2.69 5.25 8.34
N TRP A 57 3.85 5.22 7.68
CA TRP A 57 3.92 5.14 6.22
C TRP A 57 3.49 3.76 5.69
N GLY A 58 3.92 2.68 6.34
CA GLY A 58 3.52 1.32 5.97
C GLY A 58 2.02 1.09 6.14
N ALA A 59 1.44 1.59 7.23
CA ALA A 59 0.01 1.51 7.52
C ALA A 59 -0.81 2.27 6.46
N ALA A 60 -0.44 3.52 6.18
CA ALA A 60 -1.09 4.33 5.15
C ALA A 60 -1.04 3.70 3.76
N TRP A 61 0.13 3.19 3.36
CA TRP A 61 0.31 2.54 2.06
C TRP A 61 -0.52 1.25 1.95
N TYR A 62 -0.49 0.40 2.98
CA TYR A 62 -1.28 -0.84 3.00
C TYR A 62 -2.78 -0.54 2.97
N ALA A 63 -3.23 0.40 3.77
CA ALA A 63 -4.62 0.82 3.82
C ALA A 63 -5.12 1.37 2.48
N SER A 64 -4.29 2.15 1.80
CA SER A 64 -4.60 2.62 0.44
C SER A 64 -4.79 1.45 -0.51
N LEU A 65 -3.86 0.49 -0.53
CA LEU A 65 -3.97 -0.67 -1.40
C LEU A 65 -5.24 -1.48 -1.15
N VAL A 66 -5.58 -1.70 0.12
CA VAL A 66 -6.82 -2.41 0.49
C VAL A 66 -8.05 -1.64 0.02
N ALA A 67 -8.13 -0.34 0.30
CA ALA A 67 -9.24 0.51 -0.12
C ALA A 67 -9.40 0.55 -1.64
N GLU A 68 -8.31 0.77 -2.39
CA GLU A 68 -8.34 0.79 -3.86
C GLU A 68 -8.71 -0.58 -4.43
N ALA A 69 -8.14 -1.66 -3.88
CA ALA A 69 -8.41 -3.00 -4.37
C ALA A 69 -9.86 -3.43 -4.15
N LEU A 70 -10.50 -2.97 -3.07
CA LEU A 70 -11.88 -3.33 -2.76
C LEU A 70 -12.90 -2.48 -3.51
N THR A 71 -12.67 -1.19 -3.61
CA THR A 71 -13.67 -0.24 -4.10
C THR A 71 -13.47 0.15 -5.56
N GLY A 72 -12.27 -0.08 -6.11
CA GLY A 72 -11.88 0.44 -7.41
C GLY A 72 -11.63 1.94 -7.45
N TRP A 73 -11.74 2.65 -6.32
CA TRP A 73 -11.50 4.08 -6.22
C TRP A 73 -10.09 4.36 -5.73
N SER A 74 -9.36 5.21 -6.44
CA SER A 74 -8.05 5.66 -5.96
C SER A 74 -8.22 6.58 -4.76
N VAL A 75 -7.51 6.30 -3.69
CA VAL A 75 -7.49 7.10 -2.47
C VAL A 75 -6.11 7.73 -2.31
N SER A 76 -6.08 9.04 -2.02
CA SER A 76 -4.83 9.75 -1.80
C SER A 76 -4.61 9.89 -0.30
N VAL A 77 -3.58 9.22 0.21
CA VAL A 77 -3.05 9.57 1.53
C VAL A 77 -2.23 10.83 1.31
N VAL A 78 -2.69 11.97 1.82
CA VAL A 78 -1.81 13.11 2.00
C VAL A 78 -0.95 12.78 3.21
N PRO A 79 0.35 12.45 3.07
CA PRO A 79 1.22 12.31 4.22
C PRO A 79 1.24 13.63 5.00
N PRO A 80 1.62 13.64 6.30
CA PRO A 80 1.84 14.88 7.04
C PRO A 80 2.70 15.84 6.21
N ALA A 81 2.35 17.14 6.22
CA ALA A 81 2.78 18.20 5.29
C ALA A 81 4.29 18.29 4.97
N GLU A 82 5.16 17.59 5.70
CA GLU A 82 6.60 17.51 5.49
C GLU A 82 7.01 16.69 4.25
N VAL A 83 6.11 15.88 3.66
CA VAL A 83 6.42 15.00 2.51
C VAL A 83 5.83 15.50 1.18
N GLU A 84 4.91 16.47 1.22
CA GLU A 84 4.14 16.96 0.08
C GLU A 84 5.00 17.66 -0.99
N GLN A 85 6.16 18.21 -0.60
CA GLN A 85 7.02 18.99 -1.50
C GLN A 85 7.96 18.14 -2.38
N ALA A 86 8.10 16.83 -2.13
CA ALA A 86 9.07 15.99 -2.81
C ALA A 86 8.49 15.11 -3.94
N TYR A 87 7.16 15.00 -4.08
CA TYR A 87 6.56 13.91 -4.87
C TYR A 87 5.48 14.32 -5.89
N SER A 88 5.36 15.60 -6.23
CA SER A 88 4.28 16.12 -7.07
C SER A 88 4.37 15.80 -8.58
N HIS A 89 5.35 15.04 -9.08
CA HIS A 89 5.65 15.03 -10.52
C HIS A 89 5.76 13.69 -11.26
N THR A 90 5.41 12.54 -10.68
CA THR A 90 5.86 11.27 -11.29
C THR A 90 4.87 10.09 -11.28
N PHE A 91 3.58 10.22 -11.63
CA PHE A 91 2.66 9.05 -11.49
C PHE A 91 1.67 8.80 -12.64
N ASP A 92 1.69 7.54 -13.13
CA ASP A 92 0.83 6.88 -14.14
C ASP A 92 0.76 5.35 -13.79
N PRO A 93 -0.27 4.54 -14.17
CA PRO A 93 -1.50 4.33 -13.42
C PRO A 93 -1.78 2.81 -13.28
N SER A 94 -0.80 2.00 -12.86
CA SER A 94 -0.88 0.57 -13.21
C SER A 94 -2.09 -0.19 -12.64
N GLY A 95 -2.82 0.28 -11.61
CA GLY A 95 -4.22 -0.11 -11.38
C GLY A 95 -4.54 -1.61 -11.36
N ILE A 96 -3.54 -2.48 -11.15
CA ILE A 96 -3.62 -3.90 -11.53
C ILE A 96 -4.64 -4.61 -10.63
N PHE A 97 -4.80 -4.16 -9.38
CA PHE A 97 -5.75 -4.72 -8.43
C PHE A 97 -7.11 -4.03 -8.47
N THR A 98 -7.13 -2.73 -8.78
CA THR A 98 -8.28 -1.82 -8.72
C THR A 98 -9.42 -2.22 -9.68
N MET A 99 -9.09 -2.77 -10.86
CA MET A 99 -10.13 -3.23 -11.80
C MET A 99 -10.78 -4.57 -11.43
N ARG A 100 -10.12 -5.44 -10.68
CA ARG A 100 -10.57 -6.83 -10.54
C ARG A 100 -11.78 -6.99 -9.63
N ALA A 101 -11.85 -6.24 -8.52
CA ALA A 101 -13.00 -6.28 -7.61
C ALA A 101 -14.27 -5.72 -8.27
N CYS A 102 -14.17 -4.60 -8.99
CA CYS A 102 -15.31 -4.01 -9.71
C CYS A 102 -15.82 -4.87 -10.87
N LEU A 103 -15.01 -5.82 -11.36
CA LEU A 103 -15.38 -6.73 -12.44
C LEU A 103 -15.87 -8.10 -11.94
N ALA A 104 -15.68 -8.42 -10.65
CA ALA A 104 -16.15 -9.68 -10.09
C ALA A 104 -17.67 -9.61 -9.85
N PRO A 105 -18.49 -10.44 -10.53
CA PRO A 105 -19.94 -10.40 -10.32
C PRO A 105 -20.37 -11.03 -8.99
N GLU A 106 -19.52 -11.86 -8.37
CA GLU A 106 -19.84 -12.65 -7.17
C GLU A 106 -18.68 -12.68 -6.15
N TRP A 107 -19.03 -12.71 -4.86
CA TRP A 107 -18.07 -12.73 -3.76
C TRP A 107 -17.19 -13.97 -3.70
N ASP A 108 -17.73 -15.13 -4.04
CA ASP A 108 -16.97 -16.39 -4.02
C ASP A 108 -15.83 -16.38 -5.05
N VAL A 109 -16.00 -15.68 -6.17
CA VAL A 109 -14.94 -15.50 -7.18
C VAL A 109 -13.80 -14.64 -6.62
N LEU A 110 -14.13 -13.51 -5.97
CA LEU A 110 -13.11 -12.66 -5.35
C LEU A 110 -12.37 -13.38 -4.21
N LEU A 111 -13.12 -14.08 -3.35
CA LEU A 111 -12.59 -14.75 -2.15
C LEU A 111 -11.90 -16.08 -2.44
N SER A 112 -11.97 -16.59 -3.67
CA SER A 112 -11.23 -17.78 -4.12
C SER A 112 -10.03 -17.44 -5.01
N ASP A 113 -9.82 -16.16 -5.34
CA ASP A 113 -8.67 -15.73 -6.14
C ASP A 113 -7.39 -15.75 -5.27
N ALA A 114 -6.65 -16.86 -5.35
CA ALA A 114 -5.42 -17.06 -4.60
C ALA A 114 -4.35 -15.99 -4.90
N ALA A 115 -4.29 -15.47 -6.14
CA ALA A 115 -3.31 -14.45 -6.50
C ALA A 115 -3.65 -13.10 -5.85
N PHE A 116 -4.95 -12.78 -5.76
CA PHE A 116 -5.42 -11.60 -5.05
C PHE A 116 -5.10 -11.68 -3.55
N LEU A 117 -5.45 -12.79 -2.90
CA LEU A 117 -5.21 -12.98 -1.47
C LEU A 117 -3.72 -12.99 -1.14
N GLN A 118 -2.90 -13.66 -1.95
CA GLN A 118 -1.45 -13.67 -1.79
C GLN A 118 -0.86 -12.25 -1.93
N ALA A 119 -1.33 -11.45 -2.89
CA ALA A 119 -0.86 -10.07 -3.05
C ALA A 119 -1.17 -9.19 -1.82
N LEU A 120 -2.35 -9.36 -1.20
CA LEU A 120 -2.69 -8.65 0.04
C LEU A 120 -1.79 -9.08 1.21
N GLU A 121 -1.46 -10.37 1.31
CA GLU A 121 -0.55 -10.89 2.33
C GLU A 121 0.88 -10.35 2.14
N GLU A 122 1.40 -10.40 0.92
CA GLU A 122 2.72 -9.85 0.58
C GLU A 122 2.79 -8.35 0.85
N ALA A 123 1.74 -7.60 0.51
CA ALA A 123 1.64 -6.18 0.83
C ALA A 123 1.68 -5.97 2.36
N TRP A 124 0.99 -6.78 3.14
CA TRP A 124 1.04 -6.66 4.60
C TRP A 124 2.45 -6.86 5.17
N VAL A 125 3.19 -7.86 4.67
CA VAL A 125 4.58 -8.11 5.09
C VAL A 125 5.47 -6.89 4.82
N VAL A 126 5.35 -6.29 3.64
CA VAL A 126 6.07 -5.07 3.27
C VAL A 126 5.75 -3.93 4.23
N ALA A 127 4.47 -3.69 4.51
CA ALA A 127 4.03 -2.60 5.39
C ALA A 127 4.65 -2.70 6.80
N ARG A 128 4.75 -3.92 7.33
CA ARG A 128 5.41 -4.18 8.61
C ARG A 128 6.92 -4.01 8.55
N ASP A 129 7.56 -4.45 7.46
CA ASP A 129 9.00 -4.29 7.30
C ASP A 129 9.41 -2.83 7.11
N MET A 130 8.55 -2.00 6.51
CA MET A 130 8.67 -0.55 6.54
C MET A 130 8.59 -0.01 7.98
N GLY A 131 7.64 -0.50 8.78
CA GLY A 131 7.51 -0.13 10.21
C GLY A 131 8.73 -0.47 11.06
N LYS A 132 9.46 -1.53 10.69
CA LYS A 132 10.74 -1.90 11.33
C LYS A 132 11.93 -1.12 10.79
N GLY A 133 11.74 -0.24 9.81
CA GLY A 133 12.80 0.49 9.11
C GLY A 133 13.70 -0.39 8.25
N ARG A 134 13.25 -1.60 7.85
CA ARG A 134 14.00 -2.51 6.96
C ARG A 134 13.82 -2.14 5.50
N LEU A 135 12.66 -1.61 5.15
CA LEU A 135 12.37 -1.04 3.84
C LEU A 135 12.15 0.45 4.02
N LEU A 136 12.83 1.26 3.21
CA LEU A 136 12.76 2.71 3.28
C LEU A 136 12.12 3.26 2.01
N PRO A 137 11.21 4.25 2.10
CA PRO A 137 10.80 5.02 0.94
C PRO A 137 12.02 5.64 0.23
N LEU A 138 11.98 5.69 -1.10
CA LEU A 138 13.05 6.21 -1.94
C LEU A 138 13.61 7.56 -1.48
N GLY A 139 12.77 8.49 -1.03
CA GLY A 139 13.21 9.81 -0.57
C GLY A 139 13.94 9.75 0.76
N GLU A 140 13.53 8.87 1.66
CA GLU A 140 14.25 8.62 2.91
C GLU A 140 15.60 7.94 2.62
N ALA A 141 15.62 6.94 1.73
CA ALA A 141 16.84 6.31 1.26
C ALA A 141 17.80 7.31 0.59
N ALA A 142 17.31 8.14 -0.31
CA ALA A 142 18.09 9.17 -1.01
C ALA A 142 18.63 10.22 -0.03
N SER A 143 17.83 10.61 0.97
CA SER A 143 18.27 11.54 2.04
C SER A 143 19.40 10.94 2.87
N LEU A 144 19.32 9.66 3.26
CA LEU A 144 20.39 8.96 3.99
C LEU A 144 21.68 8.83 3.16
N LEU A 145 21.54 8.72 1.84
CA LEU A 145 22.65 8.70 0.90
C LEU A 145 23.15 10.12 0.54
N GLY A 146 22.41 11.18 0.88
CA GLY A 146 22.72 12.56 0.51
C GLY A 146 22.71 12.80 -1.00
N ILE A 147 21.74 12.22 -1.71
CA ILE A 147 21.54 12.33 -3.17
C ILE A 147 20.09 12.70 -3.49
N ALA A 148 19.82 13.08 -4.73
CA ALA A 148 18.44 13.27 -5.18
C ALA A 148 17.72 11.92 -5.37
N PRO A 149 16.40 11.82 -5.12
CA PRO A 149 15.64 10.59 -5.37
C PRO A 149 15.76 10.07 -6.80
N ASP A 150 15.80 10.98 -7.79
CA ASP A 150 15.95 10.61 -9.21
C ASP A 150 17.32 9.98 -9.49
N GLU A 151 18.39 10.47 -8.86
CA GLU A 151 19.74 9.88 -8.96
C GLU A 151 19.75 8.46 -8.39
N LEU A 152 19.02 8.21 -7.29
CA LEU A 152 18.87 6.87 -6.72
C LEU A 152 18.11 5.92 -7.66
N VAL A 153 17.10 6.42 -8.37
CA VAL A 153 16.37 5.63 -9.39
C VAL A 153 17.28 5.28 -10.57
N GLU A 154 18.15 6.20 -11.00
CA GLU A 154 19.12 5.95 -12.07
C GLU A 154 20.17 4.92 -11.66
N LEU A 155 20.66 4.97 -10.41
CA LEU A 155 21.57 3.97 -9.85
C LEU A 155 20.95 2.55 -9.83
N GLU A 156 19.67 2.44 -9.49
CA GLU A 156 18.92 1.17 -9.50
C GLU A 156 18.60 0.67 -10.92
N ARG A 157 18.34 1.57 -11.88
CA ARG A 157 18.23 1.19 -13.30
C ARG A 157 19.55 0.72 -13.89
N GLY A 158 20.67 1.06 -13.24
CA GLY A 158 22.02 0.90 -13.76
C GLY A 158 22.81 -0.30 -13.26
N GLU A 159 22.35 -1.04 -12.24
CA GLU A 159 22.91 -2.30 -11.67
C GLU A 159 22.77 -2.39 -10.13
N ALA A 160 22.14 -1.43 -9.43
CA ALA A 160 22.01 -1.56 -7.97
C ALA A 160 20.98 -2.64 -7.55
N PRO A 161 21.33 -3.50 -6.56
CA PRO A 161 20.47 -4.60 -6.13
C PRO A 161 19.49 -4.16 -5.04
N GLY A 162 18.20 -4.18 -5.37
CA GLY A 162 17.16 -4.50 -4.39
C GLY A 162 16.04 -3.50 -4.23
N ALA A 163 16.05 -2.34 -4.92
CA ALA A 163 14.89 -1.47 -4.88
C ALA A 163 13.68 -2.15 -5.54
N ARG A 164 12.56 -2.18 -4.82
CA ARG A 164 11.30 -2.75 -5.29
C ARG A 164 10.31 -1.63 -5.52
N ARG A 165 9.69 -1.62 -6.69
CA ARG A 165 8.53 -0.77 -6.94
C ARG A 165 7.27 -1.48 -6.46
N LEU A 166 6.57 -0.86 -5.51
CA LEU A 166 5.32 -1.36 -4.96
C LEU A 166 4.23 -0.29 -5.13
N GLY A 167 3.40 -0.47 -6.15
CA GLY A 167 2.44 0.54 -6.61
C GLY A 167 3.16 1.82 -7.08
N ARG A 168 2.90 2.94 -6.38
CA ARG A 168 3.49 4.26 -6.62
C ARG A 168 4.78 4.51 -5.81
N THR A 169 5.19 3.59 -4.95
CA THR A 169 6.32 3.81 -4.04
C THR A 169 7.50 2.94 -4.43
N TRP A 170 8.67 3.56 -4.54
CA TRP A 170 9.94 2.85 -4.59
C TRP A 170 10.42 2.62 -3.17
N LEU A 171 10.69 1.37 -2.84
CA LEU A 171 11.18 0.94 -1.54
C LEU A 171 12.56 0.35 -1.69
N VAL A 172 13.47 0.82 -0.86
CA VAL A 172 14.88 0.40 -0.86
C VAL A 172 15.15 -0.38 0.43
N PRO A 173 15.67 -1.61 0.35
CA PRO A 173 16.11 -2.34 1.53
C PRO A 173 17.22 -1.57 2.22
N ARG A 174 17.10 -1.40 3.53
CA ARG A 174 18.08 -0.66 4.33
C ARG A 174 19.46 -1.29 4.26
N GLU A 175 19.51 -2.61 4.16
CA GLU A 175 20.75 -3.37 3.95
C GLU A 175 21.45 -3.02 2.63
N ALA A 176 20.70 -2.68 1.57
CA ALA A 176 21.25 -2.33 0.27
C ALA A 176 21.89 -0.92 0.25
N LEU A 177 21.57 -0.06 1.23
CA LEU A 177 22.17 1.28 1.32
C LEU A 177 23.70 1.24 1.52
N GLY A 178 24.22 0.20 2.18
CA GLY A 178 25.66 0.04 2.40
C GLY A 178 26.41 -0.21 1.08
N ASP A 179 25.86 -1.07 0.23
CA ASP A 179 26.42 -1.39 -1.08
C ASP A 179 26.33 -0.18 -2.02
N LEU A 180 25.23 0.57 -1.97
CA LEU A 180 25.04 1.84 -2.68
C LEU A 180 26.04 2.92 -2.22
N GLN A 181 26.32 3.01 -0.92
CA GLN A 181 27.37 3.91 -0.40
C GLN A 181 28.76 3.53 -0.88
N ALA A 182 29.08 2.23 -0.89
CA ALA A 182 30.38 1.75 -1.33
C ALA A 182 30.63 2.06 -2.82
N THR A 183 29.62 1.88 -3.67
CA THR A 183 29.67 2.18 -5.11
C THR A 183 29.98 3.66 -5.41
N ARG A 184 29.67 4.57 -4.47
CA ARG A 184 29.94 6.01 -4.59
C ARG A 184 31.35 6.42 -4.10
N GLY A 185 32.00 5.57 -3.31
CA GLY A 185 33.32 5.84 -2.73
C GLY A 185 34.49 5.50 -3.64
N GLU A 186 34.23 4.91 -4.81
CA GLU A 186 35.19 4.58 -5.87
C GLU A 186 35.14 5.61 -7.02
#